data_AF-A0A926I5X7-F1
#
_entry.id   AF-A0A926I5X7-F1
#
_cell.length_a   1.000
_cell.length_b   1.000
_cell.length_c   1.000
_cell.angle_alpha   90.00
_cell.angle_beta   90.00
_cell.angle_gamma   90.00
#
_symmetry.space_group_name_H-M   'P 1'
#
loop_
_entity.id
_entity.type
_entity.pdbx_description
1 polymer ?
#
loop_
_entity_poly.entity_id
_entity_poly.type
_entity_poly.pdbx_seq_one_letter_code
_entity_poly.pdbx_strand_id
1 'polypeptide(L)'
;MAEYTIQARQQQRSDTAANWTAANPVLLCGEIGFERDTRKWKIGDGASAWSALAYQADGTVSGGAVESVNGKTGAVTLTAADVSALSKTAQAVTNWDTAT
;
A
#
# COMPACT_ATOMS: atom_id res chain seq x y z
N MET A 1 -38.96 -26.46 -7.68
CA MET A 1 -37.57 -26.47 -8.21
C MET A 1 -36.67 -26.97 -7.08
N ALA A 2 -35.78 -27.92 -7.36
CA ALA A 2 -34.83 -28.42 -6.37
C ALA A 2 -33.54 -27.59 -6.42
N GLU A 3 -33.00 -27.27 -5.26
CA GLU A 3 -31.72 -26.58 -5.12
C GLU A 3 -30.58 -27.61 -5.10
N TYR A 4 -29.51 -27.35 -5.83
CA TYR A 4 -28.30 -28.17 -5.83
C TYR A 4 -27.09 -27.31 -5.48
N THR A 5 -26.41 -27.68 -4.39
CA THR A 5 -25.18 -27.01 -3.95
C THR A 5 -23.98 -27.74 -4.55
N ILE A 6 -23.21 -27.06 -5.41
CA ILE A 6 -21.93 -27.56 -5.94
C ILE A 6 -20.79 -26.98 -5.10
N GLN A 7 -19.96 -27.85 -4.55
CA GLN A 7 -18.73 -27.45 -3.85
C GLN A 7 -17.57 -27.45 -4.87
N ALA A 8 -16.91 -26.31 -5.04
CA ALA A 8 -15.78 -26.17 -5.94
C ALA A 8 -14.60 -25.47 -5.26
N ARG A 9 -13.38 -25.89 -5.60
CA ARG A 9 -12.13 -25.19 -5.26
C ARG A 9 -11.42 -24.84 -6.56
N GLN A 10 -11.12 -23.56 -6.75
CA GLN A 10 -10.41 -23.06 -7.93
C GLN A 10 -9.00 -22.63 -7.54
N GLN A 11 -8.01 -23.02 -8.34
CA GLN A 11 -6.65 -22.49 -8.26
C GLN A 11 -6.40 -21.60 -9.47
N GLN A 12 -5.76 -20.46 -9.24
CA GLN A 12 -5.29 -19.58 -10.31
C GLN A 12 -3.91 -20.04 -10.78
N ARG A 13 -3.54 -19.63 -12.00
CA ARG A 13 -2.18 -19.82 -12.48
C ARG A 13 -1.22 -19.07 -11.55
N SER A 14 -0.19 -19.76 -11.08
CA SER A 14 0.76 -19.20 -10.13
C SER A 14 2.18 -19.66 -10.41
N ASP A 15 3.14 -18.76 -10.23
CA ASP A 15 4.56 -19.03 -10.41
C ASP A 15 5.42 -18.03 -9.59
N THR A 16 6.74 -18.09 -9.67
CA THR A 16 7.63 -17.07 -9.11
C THR A 16 7.64 -15.81 -9.98
N ALA A 17 7.96 -14.65 -9.41
CA ALA A 17 8.07 -13.41 -10.17
C ALA A 17 9.10 -13.51 -11.32
N ALA A 18 10.20 -14.23 -11.08
CA ALA A 18 11.23 -14.49 -12.09
C ALA A 18 10.69 -15.32 -13.27
N ASN A 19 9.95 -16.40 -12.99
CA ASN A 19 9.38 -17.25 -14.04
C ASN A 19 8.29 -16.53 -14.83
N TRP A 20 7.45 -15.74 -14.16
CA TRP A 20 6.45 -14.91 -14.82
C TRP A 20 7.09 -13.87 -15.77
N THR A 21 8.16 -13.22 -15.31
CA THR A 21 8.89 -12.24 -16.12
C THR A 21 9.60 -12.91 -17.31
N ALA A 22 10.18 -14.09 -17.10
CA ALA A 22 10.87 -14.83 -18.16
C ALA A 22 9.90 -15.37 -19.23
N ALA A 23 8.76 -15.92 -18.82
CA ALA A 23 7.75 -16.43 -19.76
C ALA A 23 6.98 -15.28 -20.45
N ASN A 24 6.80 -14.17 -19.75
CA ASN A 24 6.10 -12.96 -20.19
C ASN A 24 4.81 -13.19 -21.01
N PRO A 25 3.86 -14.02 -20.54
CA PRO A 25 2.67 -14.36 -21.32
C PRO A 25 1.68 -13.18 -21.39
N VAL A 26 0.83 -13.19 -22.43
CA VAL A 26 -0.42 -12.41 -22.44
C VAL A 26 -1.49 -13.22 -21.72
N LEU A 27 -2.05 -12.66 -20.65
CA LEU A 27 -3.13 -13.28 -19.89
C LEU A 27 -4.49 -12.95 -20.52
N LEU A 28 -5.45 -13.86 -20.44
CA LEU A 28 -6.80 -13.61 -20.92
C LEU A 28 -7.43 -12.44 -20.16
N CYS A 29 -8.41 -11.76 -20.78
CA CYS A 29 -9.12 -10.67 -20.12
C CYS A 29 -9.81 -11.18 -18.84
N GLY A 30 -9.44 -10.59 -17.70
CA GLY A 30 -9.91 -10.98 -16.37
C GLY A 30 -9.16 -12.16 -15.73
N GLU A 31 -8.19 -12.79 -16.40
CA GLU A 31 -7.39 -13.86 -15.82
C GLU A 31 -6.44 -13.32 -14.74
N ILE A 32 -6.39 -13.99 -13.59
CA ILE A 32 -5.52 -13.64 -12.47
C ILE A 32 -4.22 -14.43 -12.57
N GLY A 33 -3.10 -13.72 -12.64
CA GLY A 33 -1.77 -14.30 -12.46
C GLY A 33 -1.20 -13.97 -11.08
N PHE A 34 -0.76 -14.98 -10.34
CA PHE A 34 -0.25 -14.84 -8.97
C PHE A 34 1.25 -15.15 -8.86
N GLU A 35 2.02 -14.27 -8.23
CA GLU A 35 3.42 -14.46 -7.87
C GLU A 35 3.51 -15.07 -6.45
N ARG A 36 3.96 -16.32 -6.33
CA ARG A 36 3.96 -17.06 -5.06
C ARG A 36 5.00 -16.56 -4.05
N ASP A 37 6.11 -16.03 -4.54
CA ASP A 37 7.25 -15.54 -3.77
C ASP A 37 7.04 -14.11 -3.26
N THR A 38 6.45 -13.22 -4.08
CA THR A 38 6.19 -11.82 -3.71
C THR A 38 4.79 -11.59 -3.13
N ARG A 39 3.88 -12.56 -3.32
CA ARG A 39 2.45 -12.50 -2.94
C ARG A 39 1.69 -11.40 -3.70
N LYS A 40 2.23 -10.95 -4.83
CA LYS A 40 1.60 -9.98 -5.72
C LYS A 40 0.82 -10.67 -6.82
N TRP A 41 -0.11 -9.95 -7.42
CA TRP A 41 -0.90 -10.45 -8.53
C TRP A 41 -1.23 -9.35 -9.52
N LYS A 42 -1.51 -9.77 -10.75
CA LYS A 42 -1.93 -8.91 -11.86
C LYS A 42 -3.16 -9.54 -12.53
N ILE A 43 -3.95 -8.71 -13.20
CA ILE A 43 -5.11 -9.14 -13.99
C ILE A 43 -4.81 -8.89 -15.47
N GLY A 44 -5.05 -9.91 -16.31
CA GLY A 44 -4.94 -9.79 -17.75
C GLY A 44 -6.02 -8.89 -18.35
N ASP A 45 -5.65 -8.17 -19.41
CA ASP A 45 -6.55 -7.40 -20.27
C ASP A 45 -6.79 -8.10 -21.62
N GLY A 46 -6.18 -9.26 -21.86
CA GLY A 46 -6.26 -10.00 -23.11
C GLY A 46 -5.30 -9.55 -24.22
N ALA A 47 -4.46 -8.54 -23.98
CA ALA A 47 -3.59 -7.97 -25.01
C ALA A 47 -2.15 -7.68 -24.52
N SER A 48 -2.02 -7.16 -23.30
CA SER A 48 -0.74 -6.78 -22.71
C SER A 48 0.01 -8.00 -22.18
N ALA A 49 1.33 -8.04 -22.41
CA ALA A 49 2.21 -9.02 -21.79
C ALA A 49 2.33 -8.77 -20.27
N TRP A 50 2.62 -9.82 -19.50
CA TRP A 50 2.77 -9.79 -18.04
C TRP A 50 3.61 -8.62 -17.52
N SER A 51 4.73 -8.32 -18.18
CA SER A 51 5.64 -7.24 -17.80
C SER A 51 5.01 -5.85 -17.91
N ALA A 52 4.01 -5.66 -18.78
CA ALA A 52 3.32 -4.39 -18.99
C ALA A 52 2.07 -4.22 -18.10
N LEU A 53 1.55 -5.31 -17.53
CA LEU A 53 0.40 -5.25 -16.62
C LEU A 53 0.77 -4.58 -15.29
N ALA A 54 -0.15 -3.79 -14.74
CA ALA A 54 -0.01 -3.21 -13.41
C ALA A 54 -0.22 -4.28 -12.33
N TYR A 55 0.46 -4.13 -11.20
CA TYR A 55 0.12 -4.87 -9.99
C TYR A 55 -1.15 -4.30 -9.37
N GLN A 56 -1.99 -5.19 -8.87
CA GLN A 56 -3.09 -4.79 -8.02
C GLN A 56 -2.54 -4.39 -6.64
N ALA A 57 -3.06 -3.29 -6.08
CA ALA A 57 -2.63 -2.78 -4.79
C ALA A 57 -2.68 -3.87 -3.71
N ASP A 58 -1.65 -3.96 -2.88
CA ASP A 58 -1.47 -4.97 -1.84
C ASP A 58 -2.34 -4.75 -0.59
N GLY A 59 -3.40 -3.95 -0.71
CA GLY A 59 -4.25 -3.58 0.41
C GLY A 59 -3.59 -2.61 1.40
N THR A 60 -2.39 -2.07 1.11
CA THR A 60 -1.83 -0.97 1.89
C THR A 60 -2.70 0.27 1.72
N VAL A 61 -3.62 0.50 2.64
CA VAL A 61 -4.17 1.83 2.90
C VAL A 61 -3.03 2.69 3.42
N SER A 62 -2.55 3.65 2.62
CA SER A 62 -1.69 4.74 3.09
C SER A 62 -2.54 5.62 4.01
N GLY A 63 -2.72 5.20 5.25
CA GLY A 63 -3.70 5.79 6.16
C GLY A 63 -3.34 5.69 7.64
N GLY A 64 -2.08 5.41 7.97
CA GLY A 64 -1.63 5.33 9.36
C GLY A 64 -0.28 5.99 9.65
N ALA A 65 0.52 6.27 8.63
CA ALA A 65 1.78 7.00 8.80
C ALA A 65 1.52 8.50 8.62
N VAL A 66 2.10 9.31 9.51
CA VAL A 66 2.18 10.76 9.29
C VAL A 66 3.07 10.97 8.07
N GLU A 67 2.47 11.34 6.93
CA GLU A 67 3.18 11.56 5.65
C GLU A 67 4.21 12.69 5.75
N SER A 68 3.94 13.69 6.60
CA SER A 68 4.89 14.76 6.90
C SER A 68 4.67 15.38 8.27
N VAL A 69 5.76 15.84 8.88
CA VAL A 69 5.73 16.72 10.05
C VAL A 69 6.33 18.06 9.62
N ASN A 70 5.52 19.13 9.63
CA ASN A 70 5.97 20.47 9.25
C ASN A 70 6.67 20.51 7.86
N GLY A 71 6.12 19.80 6.88
CA GLY A 71 6.65 19.77 5.50
C GLY A 71 7.87 18.86 5.28
N LYS A 72 8.37 18.15 6.29
CA LYS A 72 9.42 17.13 6.13
C LYS A 72 8.82 15.75 5.85
N THR A 73 9.34 15.07 4.84
CA THR A 73 8.98 13.69 4.45
C THR A 73 10.18 12.73 4.64
N GLY A 74 9.93 11.43 4.73
CA GLY A 74 10.99 10.41 4.91
C GLY A 74 11.36 10.15 6.38
N ALA A 75 12.62 9.79 6.66
CA ALA A 75 13.09 9.59 8.04
C ALA A 75 13.08 10.94 8.81
N VAL A 76 12.07 11.16 9.63
CA VAL A 76 11.91 12.40 10.41
C VAL A 76 12.72 12.29 11.71
N THR A 77 13.93 12.86 11.73
CA THR A 77 14.69 13.06 12.96
C THR A 77 14.27 14.40 13.58
N LEU A 78 13.44 14.36 14.62
CA LEU A 78 13.11 15.53 15.42
C LEU A 78 14.21 15.75 16.47
N THR A 79 14.76 16.94 16.52
CA THR A 79 15.67 17.37 17.58
C THR A 79 14.90 18.19 18.62
N ALA A 80 15.46 18.36 19.81
CA ALA A 80 14.86 19.24 20.83
C ALA A 80 14.67 20.69 20.33
N ALA A 81 15.46 21.13 19.33
CA ALA A 81 15.33 22.44 18.71
C ALA A 81 14.06 22.59 17.85
N ASP A 82 13.59 21.50 17.24
CA ASP A 82 12.40 21.51 16.38
C ASP A 82 11.10 21.68 17.19
N VAL A 83 11.11 21.25 18.46
CA VAL A 83 9.97 21.37 19.39
C VAL A 83 10.04 22.66 20.21
N SER A 84 11.23 23.27 20.34
CA SER A 84 11.45 24.50 21.10
C SER A 84 11.29 25.79 20.28
N ALA A 85 10.96 25.69 18.99
CA ALA A 85 10.71 26.83 18.10
C ALA A 85 9.37 27.54 18.31
N LEU A 86 8.54 27.12 19.28
CA LEU A 86 7.59 28.04 19.92
C LEU A 86 8.43 29.07 20.67
N SER A 87 8.86 30.12 19.96
CA SER A 87 9.55 31.24 20.60
C SER A 87 8.71 31.64 21.80
N LYS A 88 9.29 31.56 23.00
CA LYS A 88 8.61 31.96 24.23
C LYS A 88 8.15 33.43 24.17
N THR A 89 8.57 34.18 23.16
CA THR A 89 8.13 35.54 22.81
C THR A 89 6.82 35.63 22.03
N ALA A 90 6.18 34.52 21.64
CA ALA A 90 4.78 34.48 21.18
C ALA A 90 3.84 33.80 22.19
N GLN A 91 4.38 33.13 23.20
CA GLN A 91 3.60 32.79 24.39
C GLN A 91 3.52 34.03 25.27
N ALA A 92 2.49 34.85 25.05
CA ALA A 92 1.75 35.30 26.22
C ALA A 92 1.34 34.02 26.94
N VAL A 93 2.20 33.59 27.87
CA VAL A 93 1.88 32.57 28.84
C VAL A 93 0.76 33.21 29.64
N THR A 94 -0.49 33.01 29.20
CA THR A 94 -1.62 33.08 30.11
C THR A 94 -1.33 31.96 31.09
N ASN A 95 -0.61 32.27 32.17
CA ASN A 95 -0.30 31.33 33.22
C ASN A 95 -1.62 30.71 33.65
N TRP A 96 -1.82 29.42 33.35
CA TRP A 96 -2.93 28.61 33.88
C TRP A 96 -2.80 28.36 35.40
N ASP A 97 -1.98 29.17 36.10
CA ASP A 97 -1.66 29.08 37.52
C ASP A 97 -1.69 30.45 38.20
N THR A 98 -2.72 31.24 37.90
CA THR A 98 -3.11 32.37 38.75
C THR A 98 -4.63 32.47 38.77
N ALA A 99 -5.27 31.47 39.37
CA ALA A 99 -6.61 31.61 39.91
C ALA A 99 -6.51 31.35 41.41
N THR A 100 -6.48 32.46 42.14
CA THR A 100 -6.81 32.58 43.58
C THR A 100 -8.07 31.82 43.95
#